data_AF-A0A533SZE6-F1
#
_entry.id   AF-A0A533SZE6-F1
#
_cell.length_a   1.000
_cell.length_b   1.000
_cell.length_c   1.000
_cell.angle_alpha   90.00
_cell.angle_beta   90.00
_cell.angle_gamma   90.00
#
_symmetry.space_group_name_H-M   'P 1'
#
loop_
_entity.id
_entity.type
_entity.pdbx_description
1 polymer ?
#
loop_
_entity_poly.entity_id
_entity_poly.type
_entity_poly.pdbx_seq_one_letter_code
_entity_poly.pdbx_strand_id
1 'polypeptide(L)' 'MSVISITTDFGQKDGFVGTMKGVIWRICPQAQIADITHDVPPQDI' A
#
# COMPACT_ATOMS: atom_id res chain seq x y z
N MET A 1 -3.46 13.96 12.04
CA MET A 1 -3.85 12.88 11.11
C MET A 1 -2.64 12.62 10.24
N SER A 2 -2.10 11.40 10.23
CA SER A 2 -0.90 11.09 9.42
C SER A 2 -1.32 10.50 8.08
N VAL A 3 -0.70 10.98 7.00
CA VAL A 3 -0.90 10.46 5.64
C VAL A 3 0.30 9.60 5.26
N ILE A 4 0.04 8.42 4.71
CA ILE A 4 1.06 7.48 4.21
C ILE A 4 0.85 7.33 2.70
N SER A 5 1.82 7.81 1.91
CA SER A 5 1.86 7.53 0.48
C SER A 5 2.47 6.15 0.23
N ILE A 6 1.88 5.36 -0.66
CA ILE A 6 2.36 4.01 -0.97
C ILE A 6 2.62 3.87 -2.47
N THR A 7 3.81 3.39 -2.80
CA THR A 7 4.21 2.92 -4.14
C THR A 7 4.77 1.52 -4.01
N THR A 8 4.27 0.56 -4.78
CA THR A 8 4.79 -0.83 -4.81
C THR A 8 4.75 -1.40 -6.23
N ASP A 9 5.41 -2.53 -6.43
CA ASP A 9 5.42 -3.34 -7.66
C ASP A 9 4.60 -4.65 -7.51
N PHE A 10 3.70 -4.69 -6.52
CA PHE A 10 2.95 -5.90 -6.14
C PHE A 10 1.84 -6.27 -7.13
N GLY A 11 1.40 -5.32 -7.96
CA GLY A 11 0.16 -5.42 -8.70
C GLY A 11 -1.07 -5.53 -7.79
N GLN A 12 -2.24 -5.70 -8.41
CA GLN A 12 -3.54 -5.69 -7.73
C GLN A 12 -4.21 -7.07 -7.62
N LYS A 13 -3.59 -8.13 -8.18
CA LYS A 13 -4.24 -9.43 -8.37
C LYS A 13 -4.27 -10.31 -7.11
N ASP A 14 -3.20 -10.26 -6.30
CA ASP A 14 -2.92 -11.30 -5.30
C ASP A 14 -3.19 -10.85 -3.86
N GLY A 15 -3.90 -9.74 -3.65
CA GLY A 15 -4.35 -9.28 -2.33
C GLY A 15 -3.26 -8.71 -1.41
N PHE A 16 -1.98 -8.69 -1.82
CA PHE A 16 -0.88 -8.14 -1.03
C PHE A 16 -1.11 -6.70 -0.57
N VAL A 17 -1.63 -5.85 -1.48
CA VAL A 17 -2.00 -4.47 -1.18
C VAL A 17 -3.02 -4.40 -0.04
N GLY A 18 -4.05 -5.27 -0.08
CA GLY A 18 -5.06 -5.34 0.97
C GLY A 18 -4.48 -5.77 2.32
N THR A 19 -3.65 -6.82 2.35
CA THR A 19 -2.99 -7.31 3.57
C THR A 19 -2.11 -6.23 4.20
N MET A 20 -1.30 -5.55 3.39
CA MET A 20 -0.44 -4.45 3.83
C MET A 20 -1.26 -3.33 4.48
N LYS A 21 -2.33 -2.86 3.81
CA LYS A 21 -3.21 -1.82 4.35
C LYS A 21 -3.91 -2.26 5.65
N GLY A 22 -4.34 -3.52 5.72
CA GLY A 22 -4.92 -4.09 6.94
C GLY A 22 -3.96 -4.06 8.13
N VAL A 23 -2.68 -4.40 7.91
CA VAL A 23 -1.65 -4.30 8.95
C VAL A 23 -1.41 -2.84 9.36
N ILE A 24 -1.34 -1.92 8.39
CA ILE A 24 -1.19 -0.48 8.67
C ILE A 24 -2.34 0.02 9.55
N TRP A 25 -3.59 -0.27 9.19
CA TRP A 25 -4.76 0.15 9.98
C TRP A 25 -4.85 -0.54 11.34
N ARG A 26 -4.34 -1.78 11.48
CA ARG A 26 -4.24 -2.44 12.79
C ARG A 26 -3.30 -1.68 13.74
N ILE A 27 -2.20 -1.13 13.21
CA ILE A 27 -1.18 -0.42 14.00
C ILE A 27 -1.57 1.05 14.21
N CYS A 28 -2.04 1.71 13.16
CA CYS A 28 -2.46 3.11 13.17
C CYS A 28 -3.86 3.23 12.52
N PRO A 29 -4.94 3.06 13.30
CA PRO A 29 -6.30 3.07 12.77
C PRO A 29 -6.72 4.39 12.11
N GLN A 30 -6.04 5.49 12.44
CA GLN A 30 -6.32 6.84 11.93
C GLN A 30 -5.43 7.22 10.73
N ALA A 31 -4.58 6.30 10.25
CA ALA A 31 -3.74 6.57 9.08
C ALA A 31 -4.60 6.71 7.82
N GLN A 32 -4.36 7.78 7.06
CA GLN A 32 -4.90 7.95 5.73
C GLN A 32 -3.90 7.42 4.72
N ILE A 33 -4.35 6.53 3.83
CA ILE A 33 -3.49 5.91 2.83
C ILE A 33 -3.76 6.57 1.48
N ALA A 34 -2.69 7.04 0.84
CA ALA A 34 -2.71 7.57 -0.53
C ALA A 34 -1.88 6.64 -1.42
N ASP A 35 -2.55 5.79 -2.20
CA ASP A 35 -1.83 4.97 -3.18
C ASP A 35 -1.40 5.85 -4.34
N ILE A 36 -0.10 5.83 -4.64
CA ILE A 36 0.45 6.45 -5.83
C ILE A 36 0.28 5.49 -7.00
N THR A 37 0.81 4.27 -6.86
CA THR A 37 0.56 3.14 -7.75
C THR A 37 1.03 1.83 -7.11
N HIS A 38 0.42 0.72 -7.51
CA HIS A 38 0.90 -0.64 -7.21
C HIS A 38 1.34 -1.39 -8.47
N ASP A 39 1.32 -0.70 -9.62
CA ASP A 39 1.50 -1.28 -10.94
C ASP A 39 2.90 -0.98 -11.52
N VAL A 40 3.87 -0.66 -10.67
CA VAL A 40 5.28 -0.59 -11.09
C VAL A 40 5.68 -1.98 -11.61
N PRO A 41 6.37 -2.08 -12.77
CA PRO A 41 6.90 -3.36 -13.22
C PRO A 41 7.78 -3.99 -12.13
N PRO A 42 7.65 -5.30 -11.87
CA PRO A 42 8.43 -5.95 -10.82
C PRO A 42 9.93 -5.65 -10.94
N GLN A 43 10.52 -5.13 -9.86
CA GLN A 43 11.96 -4.85 -9.72
C GLN A 43 12.53 -3.75 -10.65
N ASP A 44 11.68 -2.87 -11.20
CA ASP A 44 12.10 -1.72 -12.03
C ASP A 44 12.36 -0.48 -11.13
N ILE A 45 13.64 -0.26 -10.78
CA ILE A 45 14.11 0.71 -9.75
C ILE A 45 14.56 2.04 -10.36
#